data_AF-A0A9R1Q5M0-F1
#
_entry.id   AF-A0A9R1Q5M0-F1
#
_cell.length_a   1.000
_cell.length_b   1.000
_cell.length_c   1.000
_cell.angle_alpha   90.00
_cell.angle_beta   90.00
_cell.angle_gamma   90.00
#
_symmetry.space_group_name_H-M   'P 1'
#
loop_
_entity.id
_entity.type
_entity.pdbx_description
1 polymer ?
#
loop_
_entity_poly.entity_id
_entity_poly.type
_entity_poly.pdbx_seq_one_letter_code
_entity_poly.pdbx_strand_id
1 'polypeptide(L)'
;MNFVYLCYSLLGLDAFQAEKVMETLRQLAEDGHTVICSIHQPRGSVYSKFDDIVLLSEGEVVYMGPAKEEPLKYFASLGYQCPDHENPAEFLADLISTDYSSAESVQSSQKRIENLIDDFANKVLITEFNSPVTQSEGSEFSTKLAQKSTSKQRRGWWRQFHLLFKRAWMQVFH
;
A
#
# COMPACT_ATOMS: atom_id res chain seq x y z
N MET A 1 6.56 -11.65 -13.61
CA MET A 1 6.21 -10.99 -12.35
C MET A 1 4.77 -10.56 -12.46
N ASN A 2 3.88 -11.15 -11.66
CA ASN A 2 2.45 -10.83 -11.69
C ASN A 2 2.18 -9.87 -10.54
N PHE A 3 2.00 -8.60 -10.87
CA PHE A 3 1.59 -7.58 -9.92
C PHE A 3 0.07 -7.46 -9.94
N VAL A 4 -0.55 -7.49 -8.77
CA VAL A 4 -1.97 -7.18 -8.61
C VAL A 4 -2.08 -5.89 -7.80
N TYR A 5 -2.63 -4.86 -8.43
CA TYR A 5 -2.96 -3.59 -7.79
C TYR A 5 -4.45 -3.56 -7.47
N LEU A 6 -4.80 -3.37 -6.19
CA LEU A 6 -6.18 -3.21 -5.76
C LEU A 6 -6.34 -1.92 -4.93
N CYS A 7 -7.18 -0.99 -5.40
CA CYS A 7 -7.61 0.14 -4.57
C CYS A 7 -8.82 -0.30 -3.76
N TYR A 8 -8.60 -0.61 -2.48
CA TYR A 8 -9.66 -1.01 -1.58
C TYR A 8 -10.28 0.25 -0.96
N SER A 9 -11.20 0.88 -1.70
CA SER A 9 -12.12 1.84 -1.11
C SER A 9 -13.33 1.07 -0.59
N LEU A 10 -13.47 1.03 0.74
CA LEU A 10 -14.53 0.37 1.50
C LEU A 10 -15.97 0.85 1.19
N LEU A 11 -16.18 1.67 0.16
CA LEU A 11 -17.42 2.40 -0.13
C LEU A 11 -18.59 1.54 -0.69
N GLY A 12 -18.53 0.21 -0.61
CA GLY A 12 -19.63 -0.62 -1.11
C GLY A 12 -19.63 -2.09 -0.71
N LEU A 13 -18.72 -2.51 0.17
CA LEU A 13 -18.66 -3.89 0.66
C LEU A 13 -18.95 -3.90 2.17
N ASP A 14 -19.84 -4.80 2.57
CA ASP A 14 -20.00 -5.18 3.98
C ASP A 14 -18.64 -5.60 4.58
N ALA A 15 -18.43 -5.34 5.87
CA ALA A 15 -17.27 -5.77 6.64
C ALA A 15 -16.89 -7.24 6.41
N PHE A 16 -17.87 -8.12 6.25
CA PHE A 16 -17.61 -9.53 5.95
C PHE A 16 -17.07 -9.77 4.54
N GLN A 17 -17.59 -9.02 3.55
CA GLN A 17 -17.10 -9.10 2.18
C GLN A 17 -15.68 -8.52 2.05
N ALA A 18 -15.39 -7.46 2.81
CA ALA A 18 -14.05 -6.90 2.96
C ALA A 18 -13.03 -7.97 3.36
N GLU A 19 -13.36 -8.72 4.41
CA GLU A 19 -12.49 -9.74 4.96
C GLU A 19 -12.24 -10.87 3.95
N LYS A 20 -13.27 -11.34 3.25
CA LYS A 20 -13.11 -12.35 2.18
C LYS A 20 -12.22 -11.89 1.03
N VAL A 21 -12.33 -10.63 0.64
CA VAL A 21 -11.44 -10.06 -0.39
C VAL A 21 -10.00 -10.10 0.09
N MET A 22 -9.75 -9.68 1.34
CA MET A 22 -8.40 -9.70 1.92
C MET A 22 -7.85 -11.13 2.05
N GLU A 23 -8.67 -12.11 2.40
CA GLU A 23 -8.28 -13.53 2.42
C GLU A 23 -7.88 -14.04 1.04
N THR A 24 -8.64 -13.65 0.01
CA THR A 24 -8.32 -14.04 -1.38
C THR A 24 -7.01 -13.40 -1.86
N LEU A 25 -6.78 -12.13 -1.52
CA LEU A 25 -5.52 -11.44 -1.81
C LEU A 25 -4.35 -12.09 -1.09
N ARG A 26 -4.56 -12.53 0.15
CA ARG A 26 -3.55 -13.25 0.94
C ARG A 26 -3.17 -14.58 0.28
N GLN A 27 -4.15 -15.39 -0.12
CA GLN A 27 -3.92 -16.63 -0.84
C GLN A 27 -3.15 -16.40 -2.13
N LEU A 28 -3.50 -15.35 -2.88
CA LEU A 28 -2.78 -15.00 -4.11
C LEU A 28 -1.31 -14.66 -3.83
N ALA A 29 -1.02 -13.97 -2.73
CA ALA A 29 0.34 -13.70 -2.30
C ALA A 29 1.10 -14.98 -1.92
N GLU A 30 0.44 -15.90 -1.21
CA GLU A 30 0.99 -17.22 -0.85
C GLU A 30 1.28 -18.11 -2.07
N ASP A 31 0.48 -17.96 -3.14
CA ASP A 31 0.70 -18.61 -4.44
C ASP A 31 1.88 -18.00 -5.24
N GLY A 32 2.61 -17.04 -4.67
CA GLY A 32 3.83 -16.45 -5.25
C GLY A 32 3.58 -15.21 -6.11
N HIS A 33 2.42 -14.58 -5.97
CA HIS A 33 2.16 -13.28 -6.61
C HIS A 33 2.55 -12.11 -5.69
N THR A 34 2.96 -11.00 -6.28
CA THR A 34 3.14 -9.75 -5.53
C THR A 34 1.84 -8.97 -5.55
N VAL A 35 1.26 -8.75 -4.36
CA VAL A 35 0.02 -8.00 -4.18
C VAL A 35 0.33 -6.66 -3.54
N ILE A 36 -0.13 -5.58 -4.17
CA ILE A 36 -0.05 -4.22 -3.63
C ILE A 36 -1.48 -3.72 -3.55
N CYS A 37 -1.90 -3.28 -2.36
CA CYS A 37 -3.20 -2.64 -2.20
C CYS A 37 -3.09 -1.38 -1.36
N SER A 38 -3.99 -0.44 -1.65
CA SER A 38 -4.22 0.74 -0.83
C SER A 38 -5.53 0.57 -0.07
N ILE A 39 -5.55 0.96 1.20
CA ILE A 39 -6.75 0.91 2.04
C ILE A 39 -7.05 2.32 2.54
N HIS A 40 -8.31 2.71 2.41
CA HIS A 40 -8.85 3.89 3.07
C HIS A 40 -9.60 3.45 4.34
N GLN A 41 -9.02 3.68 5.52
CA GLN A 41 -9.54 3.30 6.86
C GLN A 41 -9.59 1.79 7.15
N PRO A 42 -8.45 1.14 7.46
CA PRO A 42 -8.43 -0.29 7.78
C PRO A 42 -9.03 -0.56 9.15
N ARG A 43 -9.92 -1.55 9.21
CA ARG A 43 -10.22 -2.20 10.50
C ARG A 43 -8.97 -2.90 11.01
N GLY A 44 -8.80 -2.98 12.34
CA GLY A 44 -7.68 -3.69 12.96
C GLY A 44 -7.52 -5.14 12.47
N SER A 45 -8.63 -5.85 12.22
CA SER A 45 -8.60 -7.21 11.67
C SER A 45 -7.97 -7.28 10.27
N VAL A 46 -8.19 -6.27 9.42
CA VAL A 46 -7.60 -6.19 8.09
C VAL A 46 -6.14 -5.76 8.17
N TYR A 47 -5.82 -4.78 9.02
CA TYR A 47 -4.44 -4.33 9.26
C TYR A 47 -3.51 -5.48 9.65
N SER A 48 -3.98 -6.41 10.49
CA SER A 48 -3.20 -7.57 10.93
C SER A 48 -2.80 -8.56 9.82
N LYS A 49 -3.46 -8.51 8.65
CA LYS A 49 -3.23 -9.42 7.51
C LYS A 49 -2.11 -8.93 6.57
N PHE A 50 -1.61 -7.71 6.76
CA PHE A 50 -0.49 -7.18 5.99
C PHE A 50 0.84 -7.76 6.46
N ASP A 51 1.73 -8.06 5.51
CA ASP A 51 3.12 -8.39 5.80
C ASP A 51 3.94 -7.11 5.97
N ASP A 52 3.84 -6.21 4.99
CA ASP A 52 4.50 -4.91 4.95
C ASP A 52 3.49 -3.79 4.72
N ILE A 53 3.79 -2.60 5.22
CA ILE A 53 3.03 -1.38 4.96
C ILE A 53 3.95 -0.25 4.50
N VAL A 54 3.37 0.66 3.72
CA VAL A 54 3.96 1.95 3.39
C VAL A 54 2.96 3.02 3.85
N LEU A 55 3.42 3.90 4.74
CA LEU A 55 2.66 5.06 5.18
C LEU A 55 3.13 6.27 4.39
N LEU A 56 2.18 6.96 3.77
CA LEU A 56 2.42 8.13 2.93
C LEU A 56 1.67 9.33 3.51
N SER A 57 2.35 10.48 3.59
CA SER A 57 1.75 11.76 3.94
C SER A 57 2.29 12.85 3.02
N GLU A 58 1.41 13.69 2.47
CA GLU A 58 1.77 14.77 1.54
C GLU A 58 2.65 14.32 0.35
N GLY A 59 2.51 13.05 -0.07
CA GLY A 59 3.29 12.45 -1.16
C GLY A 59 4.63 11.85 -0.76
N GLU A 60 5.04 12.02 0.50
CA GLU A 60 6.30 11.53 1.06
C GLU A 60 6.10 10.29 1.94
N VAL A 61 7.15 9.47 2.06
CA VAL A 61 7.12 8.26 2.89
C VAL A 61 7.50 8.62 4.33
N VAL A 62 6.62 8.31 5.27
CA VAL A 62 6.87 8.48 6.71
C VAL A 62 7.19 7.16 7.41
N TYR A 63 6.86 6.04 6.78
CA TYR A 63 7.27 4.70 7.21
C TYR A 63 7.18 3.70 6.05
N MET A 64 8.16 2.81 5.96
CA MET A 64 8.13 1.64 5.09
C MET A 64 8.80 0.46 5.79
N GLY A 65 8.12 -0.67 5.83
CA GLY A 65 8.64 -1.89 6.44
C GLY A 65 7.53 -2.84 6.90
N PRO A 66 7.88 -3.80 7.79
CA PRO A 66 6.93 -4.76 8.32
C PRO A 66 5.72 -4.08 8.96
N ALA A 67 4.55 -4.68 8.79
CA ALA A 67 3.30 -4.26 9.40
C ALA A 67 3.24 -4.63 10.90
N LYS A 68 2.04 -4.59 11.48
CA LYS A 68 1.72 -5.02 12.86
C LYS A 68 2.34 -4.08 13.90
N GLU A 69 3.25 -4.57 14.73
CA GLU A 69 3.81 -3.83 15.88
C GLU A 69 5.00 -2.94 15.50
N GLU A 70 5.74 -3.26 14.44
CA GLU A 70 6.96 -2.53 14.05
C GLU A 70 6.73 -1.03 13.78
N PRO A 71 5.67 -0.58 13.08
CA PRO A 71 5.40 0.85 12.96
C PRO A 71 5.08 1.47 14.32
N LEU A 72 4.36 0.78 15.20
CA LEU A 72 4.05 1.29 16.54
C LEU A 72 5.32 1.48 17.37
N LYS A 73 6.26 0.54 17.31
CA LYS A 73 7.57 0.66 17.97
C LYS A 73 8.38 1.83 17.41
N TYR A 74 8.35 2.01 16.09
CA TYR A 74 9.02 3.12 15.42
C TYR A 74 8.45 4.46 15.89
N PHE A 75 7.14 4.68 15.80
CA PHE A 75 6.53 5.93 16.22
C PHE A 75 6.62 6.15 17.74
N ALA A 76 6.61 5.08 18.55
CA ALA A 76 6.85 5.16 19.98
C ALA A 76 8.27 5.66 20.30
N SER A 77 9.28 5.30 19.51
CA SER A 77 10.64 5.82 19.66
C SER A 77 10.76 7.32 19.35
N LEU A 78 9.83 7.87 18.58
CA LEU A 78 9.69 9.30 18.28
C LEU A 78 8.78 10.03 19.29
N GLY A 79 8.24 9.30 20.28
CA GLY A 79 7.36 9.86 21.33
C GLY A 79 5.86 9.70 21.07
N TYR A 80 5.44 9.00 20.03
CA TYR A 80 4.02 8.75 19.71
C TYR A 80 3.61 7.34 20.11
N GLN A 81 2.90 7.21 21.22
CA GLN A 81 2.41 5.92 21.72
C GLN A 81 0.93 5.71 21.36
N CYS A 82 0.63 4.54 20.79
CA CYS A 82 -0.74 4.11 20.55
C CYS A 82 -1.38 3.65 21.87
N PRO A 83 -2.57 4.15 22.23
CA PRO A 83 -3.34 3.63 23.36
C PRO A 83 -3.75 2.17 23.18
N ASP A 84 -3.81 1.41 24.29
CA ASP A 84 -4.12 -0.04 24.28
C ASP A 84 -5.50 -0.42 23.72
N HIS A 85 -6.43 0.53 23.70
CA HIS A 85 -7.82 0.32 23.28
C HIS A 85 -8.14 0.96 21.92
N GLU A 86 -7.13 1.51 21.25
CA GLU A 86 -7.28 2.16 19.96
C GLU A 86 -6.86 1.20 18.83
N ASN A 87 -7.52 1.33 17.67
CA ASN A 87 -7.14 0.56 16.50
C ASN A 87 -5.78 1.08 15.98
N PRO A 88 -4.72 0.25 15.92
CA PRO A 88 -3.41 0.68 15.45
C PRO A 88 -3.43 1.36 14.07
N ALA A 89 -4.29 0.87 13.17
CA ALA A 89 -4.39 1.44 11.83
C ALA A 89 -5.02 2.85 11.83
N GLU A 90 -5.96 3.11 12.74
CA GLU A 90 -6.56 4.44 12.91
C GLU A 90 -5.56 5.39 13.55
N PHE A 91 -4.92 4.97 14.64
CA PHE A 91 -3.86 5.75 15.28
C PHE A 91 -2.76 6.16 14.28
N LEU A 92 -2.27 5.22 13.47
CA LEU A 92 -1.25 5.50 12.46
C LEU A 92 -1.75 6.44 11.37
N ALA A 93 -3.00 6.29 10.92
CA ALA A 93 -3.58 7.18 9.91
C ALA A 93 -3.75 8.61 10.44
N ASP A 94 -4.22 8.75 11.69
CA ASP A 94 -4.39 10.05 12.34
C ASP A 94 -3.03 10.72 12.57
N LEU A 95 -2.03 9.95 13.01
CA LEU A 95 -0.65 10.39 13.22
C LEU A 95 0.04 10.89 11.94
N ILE A 96 -0.42 10.51 10.76
CA ILE A 96 0.17 10.96 9.49
C ILE A 96 -0.75 11.92 8.73
N SER A 97 -1.88 12.31 9.32
CA SER A 97 -2.87 13.19 8.70
C SER A 97 -2.75 14.63 9.16
N THR A 98 -3.11 15.54 8.24
CA THR A 98 -3.25 16.97 8.52
C THR A 98 -4.64 17.25 9.10
N ASP A 99 -4.69 17.87 10.28
CA ASP A 99 -5.96 18.31 10.89
C ASP A 99 -6.38 19.68 10.34
N TYR A 100 -7.49 19.71 9.60
CA TYR A 100 -8.07 20.93 9.00
C TYR A 100 -9.14 21.62 9.87
N SER A 101 -9.29 21.23 11.13
CA SER A 101 -10.29 21.80 12.05
C SER A 101 -10.06 23.29 12.36
N SER A 102 -8.80 23.74 12.36
CA SER A 102 -8.42 25.13 12.60
C SER A 102 -7.07 25.47 11.95
N ALA A 103 -6.78 26.75 11.73
CA ALA A 103 -5.50 27.18 11.17
C ALA A 103 -4.30 26.78 12.06
N GLU A 104 -4.46 26.78 13.39
CA GLU A 104 -3.44 26.35 14.35
C GLU A 104 -3.23 24.83 14.30
N SER A 105 -4.31 24.05 14.17
CA SER A 105 -4.26 22.59 13.99
C SER A 105 -3.54 22.19 12.71
N VAL A 106 -3.78 22.93 11.61
CA VAL A 106 -3.11 22.70 10.33
C VAL A 106 -1.61 22.92 10.48
N GLN A 107 -1.19 24.06 11.04
CA GLN A 107 0.24 24.40 11.18
C GLN A 107 0.97 23.40 12.08
N SER A 108 0.36 23.02 13.21
CA SER A 108 0.96 22.04 14.13
C SER A 108 1.04 20.63 13.51
N SER A 109 0.03 20.22 12.76
CA SER A 109 0.02 18.93 12.07
C SER A 109 1.02 18.87 10.93
N GLN A 110 1.11 19.91 10.11
CA GLN A 110 2.11 20.01 9.03
C GLN A 110 3.53 19.92 9.57
N LYS A 111 3.84 20.70 10.63
CA LYS A 111 5.16 20.63 11.28
C LYS A 111 5.48 19.25 11.83
N ARG A 112 4.48 18.56 12.41
CA ARG A 112 4.64 17.17 12.86
C ARG A 112 4.98 16.24 11.69
N ILE A 113 4.25 16.34 10.59
CA ILE A 113 4.47 15.52 9.39
C ILE A 113 5.86 15.77 8.79
N GLU A 114 6.29 17.03 8.68
CA GLU A 114 7.63 17.41 8.21
C GLU A 114 8.72 16.73 9.05
N ASN A 115 8.61 16.79 10.38
CA ASN A 115 9.57 16.12 11.26
C ASN A 115 9.58 14.59 11.05
N LEU A 116 8.40 13.96 10.89
CA LEU A 116 8.30 12.52 10.67
C LEU A 116 8.95 12.08 9.35
N ILE A 117 8.81 12.89 8.29
CA ILE A 117 9.46 12.65 7.00
C ILE A 117 10.98 12.71 7.16
N ASP A 118 11.49 13.76 7.83
CA ASP A 118 12.92 13.93 8.08
C ASP A 118 13.50 12.79 8.93
N ASP A 119 12.80 12.40 10.00
CA ASP A 119 13.21 11.29 10.88
C ASP A 119 13.28 9.97 10.11
N PHE A 120 12.30 9.71 9.24
CA PHE A 120 12.30 8.48 8.43
C PHE A 120 13.42 8.49 7.39
N ALA A 121 13.62 9.60 6.69
CA ALA A 121 14.71 9.75 5.71
C ALA A 121 16.07 9.51 6.38
N ASN A 122 16.31 10.09 7.55
CA ASN A 122 17.53 9.90 8.32
C ASN A 122 17.71 8.43 8.75
N LYS A 123 16.64 7.77 9.21
CA LYS A 123 16.68 6.35 9.57
C LYS A 123 17.06 5.46 8.38
N VAL A 124 16.50 5.71 7.20
CA VAL A 124 16.82 4.95 5.98
C VAL A 124 18.30 5.13 5.62
N LEU A 125 18.79 6.37 5.61
CA LEU A 125 20.20 6.66 5.34
C LEU A 125 21.13 5.91 6.32
N ILE A 126 20.86 6.00 7.62
CA ILE A 126 21.66 5.30 8.65
C ILE A 126 21.65 3.78 8.45
N THR A 127 20.51 3.22 8.06
CA THR A 127 20.37 1.77 7.80
C THR A 127 21.19 1.35 6.58
N GLU A 128 21.21 2.15 5.52
CA GLU A 128 22.04 1.91 4.34
C GLU A 128 23.54 2.04 4.64
N PHE A 129 23.96 3.01 5.45
CA PHE A 129 25.36 3.21 5.83
C PHE A 129 25.91 2.17 6.81
N ASN A 130 25.08 1.62 7.70
CA ASN A 130 25.50 0.64 8.72
C ASN A 130 25.46 -0.82 8.24
N SER A 131 24.98 -1.06 7.02
CA SER A 131 25.06 -2.40 6.42
C SER A 131 26.51 -2.68 6.00
N PRO A 132 27.17 -3.74 6.51
CA PRO A 132 28.51 -4.08 6.07
C PRO A 132 28.48 -4.33 4.57
N VAL A 133 29.30 -3.56 3.86
CA VAL A 133 29.57 -3.63 2.42
C VAL A 133 29.59 -5.07 1.95
N THR A 134 28.49 -5.53 1.36
CA THR A 134 28.51 -6.64 0.41
C THR A 134 28.64 -5.99 -0.96
N GLN A 135 29.89 -5.67 -1.33
CA GLN A 135 30.25 -5.48 -2.72
C GLN A 135 30.13 -6.83 -3.41
N SER A 136 28.97 -7.11 -3.99
CA SER A 136 28.85 -7.93 -5.19
C SER A 136 27.45 -7.78 -5.79
N GLU A 137 27.43 -7.26 -7.03
CA GLU A 137 26.35 -7.37 -8.03
C GLU A 137 25.29 -6.26 -8.12
N GLY A 138 25.72 -5.01 -7.98
CA GLY A 138 25.14 -3.90 -8.76
C GLY A 138 25.62 -3.92 -10.22
N SER A 139 25.21 -4.90 -11.04
CA SER A 139 25.39 -4.82 -12.51
C SER A 139 24.64 -5.86 -13.38
N GLU A 140 23.88 -6.82 -12.85
CA GLU A 140 23.18 -7.83 -13.69
C GLU A 140 21.64 -7.88 -13.55
N PHE A 141 21.02 -6.94 -12.82
CA PHE A 141 19.55 -6.92 -12.69
C PHE A 141 18.84 -6.01 -13.71
N SER A 142 19.53 -5.02 -14.28
CA SER A 142 18.93 -4.01 -15.17
C SER A 142 18.90 -4.37 -16.67
N THR A 143 19.59 -5.43 -17.11
CA THR A 143 19.64 -5.83 -18.53
C THR A 143 18.73 -7.02 -18.89
N LYS A 144 18.13 -7.72 -17.91
CA LYS A 144 17.20 -8.85 -18.18
C LYS A 144 15.72 -8.48 -18.16
N LEU A 145 15.36 -7.25 -17.84
CA LEU A 145 13.97 -6.76 -17.94
C LEU A 145 13.52 -6.41 -19.37
N ALA A 146 14.45 -6.32 -20.33
CA ALA A 146 14.16 -5.88 -21.70
C ALA A 146 13.74 -7.00 -22.68
N GLN A 147 13.70 -8.27 -22.25
CA GLN A 147 13.30 -9.39 -23.13
C GLN A 147 12.35 -10.37 -22.44
N LYS A 148 11.12 -9.93 -22.20
CA LYS A 148 9.97 -10.83 -22.34
C LYS A 148 8.85 -10.07 -23.03
N SER A 149 8.97 -10.03 -24.36
CA SER A 149 7.84 -9.83 -25.27
C SER A 149 6.72 -10.78 -24.86
N THR A 150 5.72 -10.27 -24.14
CA THR A 150 4.41 -10.88 -24.20
C THR A 150 3.88 -10.52 -25.57
N SER A 151 3.93 -11.47 -26.51
CA SER A 151 3.19 -11.38 -27.75
C SER A 151 1.70 -11.48 -27.42
N LYS A 152 1.14 -10.41 -26.85
CA LYS A 152 -0.29 -10.28 -26.69
C LYS A 152 -0.83 -9.94 -28.07
N GLN A 153 -1.14 -10.99 -28.84
CA GLN A 153 -1.97 -10.91 -30.03
C GLN A 153 -3.19 -10.05 -29.69
N ARG A 154 -3.18 -8.79 -30.16
CA ARG A 154 -4.36 -7.93 -30.09
C ARG A 154 -5.44 -8.65 -30.90
N ARG A 155 -6.43 -9.22 -30.22
CA ARG A 155 -7.62 -9.77 -30.87
C ARG A 155 -8.17 -8.67 -31.78
N GLY A 156 -8.35 -8.99 -33.06
CA GLY A 156 -8.71 -8.02 -34.09
C GLY A 156 -9.94 -7.20 -33.71
N TRP A 157 -9.93 -5.93 -34.09
CA TRP A 157 -10.96 -4.93 -33.75
C TRP A 157 -12.39 -5.43 -33.97
N TRP A 158 -12.65 -6.14 -35.07
CA TRP A 158 -13.96 -6.74 -35.37
C TRP A 158 -14.43 -7.80 -34.37
N ARG A 159 -13.50 -8.60 -33.81
CA ARG A 159 -13.84 -9.55 -32.76
C ARG A 159 -14.15 -8.84 -31.44
N GLN A 160 -13.39 -7.80 -31.11
CA GLN A 160 -13.67 -6.98 -29.93
C GLN A 160 -15.02 -6.26 -30.07
N PHE A 161 -15.28 -5.66 -31.23
CA PHE A 161 -16.55 -5.02 -31.56
C PHE A 161 -17.73 -6.00 -31.47
N HIS A 162 -17.64 -7.16 -32.12
CA HIS A 162 -18.73 -8.16 -32.07
C HIS A 162 -18.95 -8.70 -30.66
N LEU A 163 -17.88 -8.91 -29.88
CA LEU A 163 -17.99 -9.34 -28.48
C LEU A 163 -18.67 -8.27 -27.61
N LEU A 164 -18.30 -7.00 -27.78
CA LEU A 164 -18.91 -5.89 -27.04
C LEU A 164 -20.38 -5.69 -27.46
N PHE A 165 -20.66 -5.74 -28.77
CA PHE A 165 -22.01 -5.64 -29.31
C PHE A 165 -22.91 -6.79 -28.81
N LYS A 166 -22.42 -8.04 -28.85
CA LYS A 166 -23.15 -9.19 -28.31
C LYS A 166 -23.40 -9.06 -26.81
N ARG A 167 -22.41 -8.59 -26.04
CA ARG A 167 -22.58 -8.33 -24.60
C ARG A 167 -23.64 -7.26 -24.35
N ALA A 168 -23.57 -6.14 -25.07
CA ALA A 168 -24.54 -5.06 -24.96
C ALA A 168 -25.96 -5.53 -25.33
N TRP A 169 -26.09 -6.32 -26.40
CA TRP A 169 -27.35 -6.91 -26.81
C TRP A 169 -27.93 -7.85 -25.74
N MET A 170 -27.11 -8.76 -25.19
CA MET A 170 -27.56 -9.66 -24.12
C MET A 170 -27.99 -8.91 -22.85
N GLN A 171 -27.43 -7.74 -22.58
CA GLN A 171 -27.79 -6.92 -21.41
C GLN A 171 -29.07 -6.09 -21.61
N VAL A 172 -29.48 -5.82 -22.86
CA VAL A 172 -30.69 -5.04 -23.18
C VAL A 172 -31.93 -5.94 -23.31
N PHE A 173 -31.75 -7.20 -23.68
CA PHE A 173 -32.83 -8.14 -23.96
C PHE A 173 -32.99 -9.24 -22.89
N HIS A 174 -32.40 -9.04 -21.71
CA HIS A 174 -32.64 -9.80 -20.48
C HIS A 174 -32.89 -8.82 -19.33
#